data_AF-A0A5C6DYN9-F1
#
_entry.id   AF-A0A5C6DYN9-F1
#
_cell.length_a   1.000
_cell.length_b   1.000
_cell.length_c   1.000
_cell.angle_alpha   90.00
_cell.angle_beta   90.00
_cell.angle_gamma   90.00
#
_symmetry.space_group_name_H-M   'P 1'
#
loop_
_entity.id
_entity.type
_entity.pdbx_description
1 polymer ?
#
loop_
_entity_poly.entity_id
_entity_poly.type
_entity_poly.pdbx_seq_one_letter_code
_entity_poly.pdbx_strand_id
1 'polypeptide(L)' 'MVRLARSEVFDPQEVVIAHLYNRTCRRCFLMGNDQVSGKNFDHRKIWIEKYLQQFAEFFSLDLLAFSILVLIFAKRPL' A
#
# COMPACT_ATOMS: atom_id res chain seq x y z
N MET A 1 -1.41 12.56 13.56
CA MET A 1 -1.14 11.47 14.52
C MET A 1 0.32 11.08 14.35
N VAL A 2 1.12 11.30 15.38
CA VAL A 2 2.53 10.91 15.38
C VAL A 2 2.56 9.38 15.49
N ARG A 3 3.32 8.70 14.62
CA ARG A 3 3.55 7.26 14.76
C ARG A 3 4.73 7.07 15.72
N LEU A 4 4.57 6.16 16.68
CA LEU A 4 5.66 5.72 17.56
C LEU A 4 6.82 5.16 16.71
N ALA A 5 8.03 5.22 17.25
CA ALA A 5 9.18 4.64 16.57
C ALA A 5 9.00 3.11 16.44
N ARG A 6 9.42 2.52 15.33
CA ARG A 6 9.24 1.07 15.10
C ARG A 6 9.90 0.23 16.18
N SER A 7 11.03 0.68 16.70
CA SER A 7 11.77 0.04 17.80
C SER A 7 11.04 0.06 19.14
N GLU A 8 10.05 0.94 19.31
CA GLU A 8 9.21 0.98 20.53
C GLU A 8 7.99 0.06 20.41
N VAL A 9 7.63 -0.34 19.19
CA VAL A 9 6.44 -1.15 18.89
C VAL A 9 6.80 -2.62 18.67
N PHE A 10 8.00 -2.90 18.16
CA PHE A 10 8.45 -4.22 17.77
C PHE A 10 9.77 -4.58 18.45
N ASP A 11 9.82 -5.75 19.07
CA ASP A 11 11.06 -6.35 19.55
C ASP A 11 11.80 -7.01 18.37
N PRO A 12 13.08 -6.64 18.09
CA PRO A 12 13.87 -7.28 17.04
C PRO A 12 14.13 -8.78 17.25
N GLN A 13 13.97 -9.30 18.46
CA GLN A 13 14.20 -10.71 18.80
C GLN A 13 12.98 -11.61 18.53
N GLU A 14 11.82 -11.03 18.26
CA GLU A 14 10.56 -11.77 18.10
C GLU A 14 10.06 -11.78 16.65
N VAL A 15 9.39 -12.88 16.28
CA VAL A 15 8.64 -12.95 15.02
C VAL A 15 7.32 -12.22 15.20
N VAL A 16 7.10 -11.19 14.39
CA VAL A 16 5.89 -10.35 14.46
C VAL A 16 5.07 -10.45 13.19
N ILE A 17 3.76 -10.61 13.36
CA ILE A 17 2.78 -10.45 12.29
C ILE A 17 2.17 -9.05 12.39
N ALA A 18 2.37 -8.22 11.36
CA ALA A 18 1.87 -6.86 11.33
C ALA A 18 1.02 -6.59 10.09
N HIS A 19 -0.10 -5.88 10.28
CA HIS A 19 -0.88 -5.33 9.18
C HIS A 19 -0.39 -3.92 8.86
N LEU A 20 0.18 -3.73 7.68
CA LEU A 20 0.69 -2.44 7.22
C LEU A 20 -0.21 -1.88 6.12
N TYR A 21 -0.47 -0.58 6.16
CA TYR A 21 -1.14 0.13 5.08
C TYR A 21 -0.46 1.47 4.81
N ASN A 22 -0.43 1.84 3.54
CA ASN A 22 -0.01 3.16 3.09
C ASN A 22 -1.06 3.71 2.13
N ARG A 23 -1.24 5.02 2.14
CA ARG A 23 -2.11 5.73 1.20
C ARG A 23 -1.25 6.67 0.38
N THR A 24 -1.52 6.75 -0.91
CA THR A 24 -0.83 7.73 -1.74
C THR A 24 -1.33 9.13 -1.39
N CYS A 25 -0.39 10.04 -1.16
CA CYS A 25 -0.69 11.44 -0.89
C CYS A 25 -0.89 12.23 -2.21
N ARG A 26 -1.53 13.40 -2.11
CA ARG A 26 -1.55 14.44 -3.17
C ARG A 26 -2.15 14.04 -4.52
N ARG A 27 -3.18 13.18 -4.55
CA ARG A 27 -3.85 12.75 -5.81
C ARG A 27 -2.91 12.08 -6.82
N CYS A 28 -1.77 11.56 -6.40
CA CYS A 28 -0.98 10.67 -7.24
C CYS A 28 -1.75 9.35 -7.36
N PHE A 29 -2.63 9.24 -8.35
CA PHE A 29 -3.33 8.00 -8.66
C PHE A 29 -2.29 6.97 -9.12
N LEU A 30 -1.88 6.07 -8.21
CA LEU A 30 -1.03 4.94 -8.56
C LEU A 30 -1.77 3.97 -9.49
N MET A 31 -3.09 3.94 -9.40
CA MET A 31 -3.99 2.99 -10.04
C MET A 31 -5.42 3.54 -10.02
N GLY A 32 -6.29 3.00 -10.87
CA GLY A 32 -7.63 3.53 -11.11
C GLY A 32 -7.70 4.49 -12.29
N ASN A 33 -8.91 4.96 -12.55
CA ASN A 33 -9.18 5.97 -13.56
C ASN A 33 -9.03 7.38 -12.94
N ASP A 34 -8.13 8.17 -13.50
CA ASP A 34 -8.02 9.58 -13.13
C ASP A 34 -9.16 10.37 -13.78
N GLN A 35 -10.05 10.93 -12.96
CA GLN A 35 -11.21 11.70 -13.44
C GLN A 35 -10.80 13.02 -14.11
N VAL A 36 -9.60 13.55 -13.83
CA VAL A 36 -9.13 14.81 -14.42
C VAL A 36 -8.49 14.56 -15.79
N SER A 37 -7.58 13.58 -15.88
CA SER A 37 -6.92 13.24 -17.15
C SER A 37 -7.71 12.26 -18.03
N GLY A 38 -8.70 11.56 -17.49
CA GLY A 38 -9.42 10.47 -18.17
C GLY A 38 -8.59 9.20 -18.43
N LYS A 39 -7.40 9.10 -17.82
CA LYS A 39 -6.45 7.99 -18.05
C LYS A 39 -6.62 6.89 -17.01
N ASN A 40 -6.62 5.64 -17.47
CA ASN A 40 -6.64 4.47 -16.62
C ASN A 40 -5.22 3.96 -16.32
N PHE A 41 -4.86 3.90 -15.04
CA PHE A 41 -3.56 3.43 -14.55
C PHE A 41 -3.59 2.01 -13.96
N ASP A 42 -4.67 1.26 -14.16
CA ASP A 42 -4.83 -0.09 -13.61
C ASP A 42 -3.77 -1.10 -14.03
N HIS A 43 -3.12 -0.90 -15.18
CA HIS A 43 -1.98 -1.72 -15.62
C HIS A 43 -0.84 -1.78 -14.59
N ARG A 44 -0.73 -0.77 -13.70
CA ARG A 44 0.29 -0.70 -12.65
C ARG A 44 0.02 -1.63 -11.47
N LYS A 45 -1.21 -2.16 -11.31
CA LYS A 45 -1.55 -3.11 -10.24
C LYS A 45 -0.65 -4.35 -10.29
N ILE A 46 -0.42 -4.87 -11.49
CA ILE A 46 0.45 -6.03 -11.74
C ILE A 46 1.88 -5.75 -11.28
N TRP A 47 2.37 -4.52 -11.48
CA TRP A 47 3.72 -4.16 -11.04
C TRP A 47 3.82 -4.17 -9.53
N ILE A 48 2.83 -3.61 -8.84
CA ILE A 48 2.82 -3.56 -7.37
C ILE A 48 2.83 -4.96 -6.78
N GLU A 49 2.01 -5.87 -7.30
CA GLU A 49 2.01 -7.28 -6.89
C GLU A 49 3.39 -7.93 -7.09
N LYS A 50 3.99 -7.78 -8.27
CA LYS A 50 5.32 -8.33 -8.56
C LYS A 50 6.40 -7.75 -7.65
N TYR A 51 6.37 -6.44 -7.39
CA TYR A 51 7.33 -5.81 -6.50
C TYR A 51 7.15 -6.25 -5.04
N LEU A 52 5.90 -6.43 -4.56
CA LEU A 52 5.65 -6.96 -3.23
C LEU A 52 6.22 -8.36 -3.05
N GLN A 53 6.05 -9.23 -4.05
CA GLN A 53 6.62 -10.58 -4.05
C GLN A 53 8.16 -10.54 -4.06
N GLN A 54 8.76 -9.72 -4.93
CA GLN A 54 10.22 -9.55 -4.98
C GLN A 54 10.80 -9.02 -3.66
N PHE A 55 10.15 -8.05 -3.02
CA PHE A 55 10.60 -7.54 -1.73
C PHE A 55 10.42 -8.55 -0.61
N ALA A 56 9.34 -9.34 -0.63
CA ALA A 56 9.16 -10.42 0.33
C ALA A 56 10.31 -11.44 0.24
N GLU A 57 10.68 -11.84 -0.97
CA GLU A 57 11.82 -12.72 -1.21
C GLU A 57 13.15 -12.09 -0.73
N PHE A 58 13.42 -10.85 -1.14
CA PHE A 58 14.70 -10.19 -0.86
C PHE A 58 14.91 -9.86 0.62
N PHE A 59 13.85 -9.49 1.34
CA PHE A 59 13.91 -9.18 2.77
C PHE A 59 13.57 -10.37 3.68
N SER A 60 13.39 -11.57 3.11
CA SER A 60 13.01 -12.77 3.84
C SER A 60 11.76 -12.55 4.71
N LEU A 61 10.74 -11.94 4.13
CA LEU A 61 9.44 -11.67 4.76
C LEU A 61 8.38 -12.63 4.22
N ASP A 62 7.49 -13.12 5.09
CA ASP A 62 6.31 -13.88 4.68
C ASP A 62 5.13 -12.93 4.37
N LEU A 63 4.78 -12.81 3.08
CA LEU A 63 3.64 -12.02 2.62
C LEU A 63 2.34 -12.82 2.77
N LEU A 64 1.67 -12.71 3.91
CA LEU A 64 0.42 -13.46 4.19
C LEU A 64 -0.75 -13.04 3.30
N ALA A 65 -0.98 -11.74 3.18
CA ALA A 65 -2.07 -11.18 2.38
C ALA A 65 -1.76 -9.73 2.00
N PHE A 66 -2.25 -9.30 0.84
CA PHE A 66 -2.21 -7.90 0.43
C PHE A 66 -3.52 -7.49 -0.23
N SER A 67 -3.83 -6.21 -0.22
CA SER A 67 -5.00 -5.66 -0.89
C SER A 67 -4.65 -4.31 -1.49
N ILE A 68 -5.01 -4.13 -2.76
CA ILE A 68 -4.78 -2.89 -3.49
C ILE A 68 -6.11 -2.18 -3.64
N LEU A 69 -6.27 -1.07 -2.93
CA LEU A 69 -7.49 -0.27 -2.95
C LEU A 69 -7.33 0.93 -3.88
N VAL A 70 -8.23 1.05 -4.86
CA VAL A 70 -8.41 2.28 -5.62
C VAL A 70 -9.44 3.12 -4.86
N LEU A 71 -9.02 4.30 -4.40
CA LEU A 71 -9.91 5.23 -3.75
C LEU A 71 -10.83 5.82 -4.82
N ILE A 72 -11.97 5.16 -5.05
CA ILE A 72 -13.11 5.78 -5.71
C ILE A 72 -13.50 6.91 -4.76
N PHE A 73 -13.30 8.15 -5.19
CA PHE A 73 -13.85 9.30 -4.47
C PHE A 73 -15.37 9.08 -4.39
N ALA A 74 -15.83 8.49 -3.29
CA ALA A 74 -17.17 8.70 -2.83
C ALA A 74 -17.29 10.21 -2.71
N LYS A 75 -18.13 10.81 -3.54
CA LYS A 75 -18.64 12.16 -3.31
C LYS A 75 -19.03 12.20 -1.83
N ARG A 76 -18.23 12.86 -0.99
CA ARG A 76 -18.76 13.31 0.30
C ARG A 76 -19.86 14.29 -0.09
N PRO A 77 -21.15 14.02 0.20
CA PRO A 77 -22.10 15.10 0.18
C PRO A 77 -21.65 16.04 1.31
N LEU A 78 -21.43 17.30 0.96
CA LEU A 78 -21.50 18.38 1.94
C LEU A 78 -22.95 18.47 2.44
#